data_AF-A0A649UEF9-F1
#
_entry.id   AF-A0A649UEF9-F1
#
_cell.length_a   1.000
_cell.length_b   1.000
_cell.length_c   1.000
_cell.angle_alpha   90.00
_cell.angle_beta   90.00
_cell.angle_gamma   90.00
#
_symmetry.space_group_name_H-M   'P 1'
#
loop_
_entity.id
_entity.type
_entity.pdbx_description
1 polymer ?
#
loop_
_entity_poly.entity_id
_entity_poly.type
_entity_poly.pdbx_seq_one_letter_code
_entity_poly.pdbx_strand_id
1 'polypeptide(L)'
;PFSLLSMWWFMILYLMFGLFYFFHTFWFMDYYSMVSYSFGGDMLSMCLILLSFWIVALMIIASYRVNVLYNYSGEFLFVNLLLLIFLVLSFSTTNLFLFYLFFESSFIPTLFLIFGWGYQPE
;
A
#
# COMPACT_ATOMS: atom_id res chain seq x y z
N PRO A 1 -12.45 7.65 -3.34
CA PRO A 1 -13.75 8.09 -2.81
C PRO A 1 -14.05 7.56 -1.40
N PHE A 2 -13.86 6.27 -1.12
CA PHE A 2 -14.12 5.69 0.21
C PHE A 2 -13.22 6.24 1.32
N SER A 3 -11.96 6.56 1.02
CA SER A 3 -11.06 7.24 1.94
C SER A 3 -11.59 8.62 2.33
N LEU A 4 -12.00 9.44 1.37
CA LEU A 4 -12.54 10.79 1.59
C LEU A 4 -13.87 10.78 2.37
N LEU A 5 -14.69 9.74 2.20
CA LEU A 5 -15.94 9.56 2.95
C LEU A 5 -15.70 8.96 4.35
N SER A 6 -14.45 8.77 4.77
CA SER A 6 -14.06 8.15 6.04
C SER A 6 -14.61 6.73 6.26
N MET A 7 -14.91 6.01 5.18
CA MET A 7 -15.50 4.66 5.22
C MET A 7 -14.44 3.55 5.28
N TRP A 8 -13.56 3.62 6.27
CA TRP A 8 -12.58 2.60 6.70
C TRP A 8 -12.97 1.13 6.49
N TRP A 9 -14.15 0.70 6.94
CA TRP A 9 -14.58 -0.70 6.82
C TRP A 9 -14.73 -1.14 5.36
N PHE A 10 -15.38 -0.32 4.53
CA PHE A 10 -15.50 -0.57 3.10
C PHE A 10 -14.14 -0.51 2.40
N MET A 11 -13.22 0.33 2.88
CA MET A 11 -11.85 0.39 2.35
C MET A 11 -11.08 -0.90 2.61
N ILE A 12 -11.17 -1.48 3.81
CA ILE A 12 -10.54 -2.77 4.13
C ILE A 12 -11.12 -3.87 3.24
N LEU A 13 -12.45 -3.93 3.07
CA LEU A 13 -13.08 -4.90 2.18
C LEU A 13 -12.56 -4.78 0.76
N TYR A 14 -12.45 -3.56 0.24
CA TYR A 14 -11.89 -3.32 -1.11
C TYR A 14 -10.43 -3.77 -1.21
N LEU A 15 -9.59 -3.49 -0.21
CA LEU A 15 -8.20 -3.96 -0.17
C LEU A 15 -8.10 -5.48 -0.15
N MET A 16 -8.98 -6.15 0.62
CA MET A 16 -9.05 -7.61 0.66
C MET A 16 -9.51 -8.20 -0.68
N PHE A 17 -10.52 -7.63 -1.32
CA PHE A 17 -10.90 -8.05 -2.68
C PHE A 17 -9.76 -7.82 -3.69
N GLY A 18 -9.04 -6.71 -3.58
CA GLY A 18 -7.85 -6.43 -4.39
C GLY A 18 -6.75 -7.47 -4.20
N LEU A 19 -6.50 -7.90 -2.96
CA LEU A 19 -5.57 -8.99 -2.63
C LEU A 19 -5.95 -10.31 -3.29
N PHE A 20 -7.21 -10.73 -3.17
CA PHE A 20 -7.68 -11.97 -3.78
C PHE A 20 -7.64 -11.91 -5.30
N TYR A 21 -8.01 -10.78 -5.89
CA TYR A 21 -7.89 -10.57 -7.32
C TYR A 21 -6.43 -10.66 -7.76
N PHE A 22 -5.53 -9.98 -7.05
CA PHE A 22 -4.11 -10.03 -7.34
C PHE A 22 -3.61 -11.46 -7.25
N PHE A 23 -3.89 -12.19 -6.16
CA PHE A 23 -3.55 -13.60 -5.97
C PHE A 23 -4.06 -14.50 -7.11
N HIS A 24 -5.28 -14.29 -7.60
CA HIS A 24 -5.81 -15.06 -8.74
C HIS A 24 -5.04 -14.80 -10.04
N THR A 25 -4.53 -13.57 -10.23
CA THR A 25 -3.68 -13.24 -11.38
C THR A 25 -2.25 -13.77 -11.28
N PHE A 26 -1.85 -14.35 -10.13
CA PHE A 26 -0.55 -15.00 -10.00
C PHE A 26 -0.54 -16.30 -10.78
N TRP A 27 0.30 -16.31 -11.79
CA TRP A 27 0.81 -17.55 -12.34
C TRP A 27 2.16 -17.70 -11.67
N PHE A 28 2.27 -18.64 -10.72
CA PHE A 28 3.55 -19.01 -10.10
C PHE A 28 4.44 -19.63 -11.18
N MET A 29 5.02 -18.76 -12.00
CA MET A 29 6.05 -19.08 -12.96
C MET A 29 7.36 -18.63 -12.36
N ASP A 30 8.38 -19.48 -12.40
CA ASP A 30 9.72 -19.17 -11.89
C ASP A 30 10.42 -18.08 -12.73
N TYR A 31 9.84 -17.71 -13.88
CA TYR A 31 10.39 -16.74 -14.82
C TYR A 31 9.78 -15.34 -14.64
N TYR A 32 10.60 -14.33 -14.96
CA TYR A 32 10.17 -12.94 -15.07
C TYR A 32 9.00 -12.81 -16.03
N SER A 33 7.86 -12.32 -15.54
CA SER A 33 6.60 -12.29 -16.28
C SER A 33 5.93 -10.91 -16.20
N MET A 34 4.87 -10.73 -17.00
CA MET A 34 4.07 -9.49 -17.05
C MET A 34 4.84 -8.23 -17.47
N VAL A 35 5.77 -8.38 -18.43
CA VAL A 35 6.61 -7.26 -18.89
C VAL A 35 5.83 -6.31 -19.80
N SER A 36 5.60 -5.09 -19.36
CA SER A 36 5.11 -3.99 -20.21
C SER A 36 5.49 -2.63 -19.64
N TYR A 37 5.86 -1.66 -20.49
CA TYR A 37 6.16 -0.27 -20.09
C TYR A 37 7.05 -0.14 -18.84
N SER A 38 8.15 -0.90 -18.76
CA SER A 38 9.09 -0.94 -17.62
C SER A 38 8.53 -1.45 -16.28
N PHE A 39 7.35 -2.07 -16.33
CA PHE A 39 6.81 -2.88 -15.25
C PHE A 39 6.91 -4.36 -15.58
N GLY A 40 7.06 -5.18 -14.55
CA GLY A 40 7.13 -6.63 -14.61
C GLY A 40 7.50 -7.18 -13.25
N GLY A 41 7.48 -8.50 -13.09
CA GLY A 41 7.82 -9.10 -11.81
C GLY A 41 8.22 -10.56 -11.90
N ASP A 42 9.09 -10.93 -10.97
CA ASP A 42 9.40 -12.31 -10.59
C ASP A 42 8.51 -12.76 -9.42
N MET A 43 8.62 -14.03 -9.03
CA MET A 43 7.97 -14.55 -7.84
C MET A 43 8.23 -13.70 -6.59
N LEU A 44 9.46 -13.20 -6.41
CA LEU A 44 9.84 -12.41 -5.24
C LEU A 44 9.15 -11.04 -5.19
N SER A 45 9.17 -10.28 -6.30
CA SER A 45 8.50 -8.97 -6.36
C SER A 45 7.01 -9.13 -6.10
N MET A 46 6.42 -10.18 -6.65
CA MET A 46 4.99 -10.40 -6.52
C MET A 46 4.60 -10.83 -5.08
N CYS A 47 5.43 -11.62 -4.40
CA CYS A 47 5.30 -11.88 -2.94
C CYS A 47 5.37 -10.58 -2.11
N LEU A 48 6.28 -9.66 -2.44
CA LEU A 48 6.40 -8.36 -1.75
C LEU A 48 5.19 -7.46 -2.00
N ILE A 49 4.63 -7.47 -3.21
CA ILE A 49 3.40 -6.73 -3.52
C ILE A 49 2.23 -7.29 -2.69
N LEU A 50 2.04 -8.60 -2.62
CA LEU A 50 1.02 -9.23 -1.74
C LEU A 50 1.20 -8.80 -0.28
N LEU A 51 2.44 -8.80 0.21
CA LEU A 51 2.74 -8.37 1.57
C LEU A 51 2.37 -6.90 1.81
N SER A 52 2.63 -6.01 0.83
CA SER A 52 2.33 -4.57 0.96
C SER A 52 0.84 -4.30 1.18
N PHE A 53 -0.03 -4.97 0.41
CA PHE A 53 -1.47 -4.89 0.60
C PHE A 53 -1.89 -5.44 1.97
N TRP A 54 -1.30 -6.56 2.41
CA TRP A 54 -1.60 -7.16 3.70
C TRP A 54 -1.23 -6.24 4.87
N ILE A 55 -0.04 -5.66 4.84
CA ILE A 55 0.44 -4.74 5.88
C ILE A 55 -0.47 -3.50 5.93
N VAL A 56 -0.81 -2.90 4.79
CA VAL A 56 -1.68 -1.71 4.78
C VAL A 56 -3.05 -2.02 5.37
N ALA A 57 -3.64 -3.17 5.02
CA ALA A 57 -4.90 -3.58 5.63
C ALA A 57 -4.80 -3.77 7.16
N LEU A 58 -3.72 -4.40 7.64
CA LEU A 58 -3.47 -4.55 9.07
C LEU A 58 -3.25 -3.20 9.77
N MET A 59 -2.55 -2.25 9.13
CA MET A 59 -2.35 -0.90 9.69
C MET A 59 -3.68 -0.19 9.91
N ILE A 60 -4.61 -0.28 8.96
CA ILE A 60 -5.94 0.35 9.06
C ILE A 60 -6.78 -0.28 10.18
N ILE A 61 -6.66 -1.60 10.37
CA ILE A 61 -7.35 -2.32 11.47
C ILE A 61 -6.74 -1.92 12.82
N ALA A 62 -5.41 -1.90 12.93
CA ALA A 62 -4.71 -1.53 14.16
C ALA A 62 -5.02 -0.08 14.59
N SER A 63 -5.20 0.82 13.63
CA SER A 63 -5.58 2.21 13.87
C SER A 63 -7.08 2.42 14.15
N TYR A 64 -7.80 1.39 14.63
CA TYR A 64 -9.23 1.49 14.94
C TYR A 64 -9.55 2.71 15.83
N ARG A 65 -8.69 3.00 16.82
CA ARG A 65 -8.88 4.14 17.74
C ARG A 65 -8.88 5.50 17.05
N VAL A 66 -8.01 5.71 16.06
CA VAL A 66 -7.91 6.99 15.31
C VAL A 66 -9.23 7.26 14.58
N ASN A 67 -9.76 6.22 13.99
CA ASN A 67 -10.99 6.31 13.22
C ASN A 67 -12.24 6.40 14.11
N VAL A 68 -12.27 5.77 15.30
CA VAL A 68 -13.39 5.94 16.27
C VAL A 68 -13.43 7.37 16.81
N LEU A 69 -12.26 7.96 17.07
CA LEU A 69 -12.14 9.32 17.59
C LEU A 69 -12.34 10.40 16.51
N TYR A 70 -12.59 10.02 15.25
CA TYR A 70 -12.72 10.92 14.09
C TYR A 70 -11.56 11.92 13.94
N ASN A 71 -10.36 11.55 14.38
CA ASN A 71 -9.16 12.39 14.28
C ASN A 71 -8.62 12.37 12.84
N TYR A 72 -9.21 13.17 11.95
CA TYR A 72 -8.84 13.26 10.53
C TYR A 72 -8.75 11.88 9.85
N SER A 73 -9.75 11.03 10.11
CA SER A 73 -9.77 9.64 9.62
C SER A 73 -9.72 9.53 8.09
N GLY A 74 -10.32 10.46 7.35
CA GLY A 74 -10.28 10.47 5.89
C GLY A 74 -8.87 10.70 5.33
N GLU A 75 -8.13 11.65 5.90
CA GLU A 75 -6.75 11.95 5.52
C GLU A 75 -5.82 10.79 5.89
N PHE A 76 -5.99 10.19 7.07
CA PHE A 76 -5.24 9.01 7.48
C PHE A 76 -5.41 7.85 6.49
N LEU A 77 -6.65 7.55 6.10
CA LEU A 77 -6.95 6.51 5.11
C LEU A 77 -6.33 6.85 3.74
N PHE A 78 -6.35 8.11 3.33
CA PHE A 78 -5.75 8.55 2.08
C PHE A 78 -4.22 8.40 2.08
N VAL A 79 -3.54 8.79 3.16
CA VAL A 79 -2.08 8.63 3.29
C VAL A 79 -1.68 7.15 3.25
N ASN A 80 -2.44 6.27 3.90
CA ASN A 80 -2.21 4.82 3.82
C ASN A 80 -2.38 4.27 2.39
N LEU A 81 -3.34 4.78 1.62
CA LEU A 81 -3.50 4.41 0.21
C LEU A 81 -2.35 4.93 -0.65
N LEU A 82 -1.87 6.15 -0.41
CA LEU A 82 -0.69 6.69 -1.10
C LEU A 82 0.55 5.84 -0.82
N LEU A 83 0.75 5.43 0.43
CA LEU A 83 1.83 4.53 0.81
C LEU A 83 1.75 3.20 0.05
N LEU A 84 0.55 2.60 -0.03
CA LEU A 84 0.35 1.37 -0.79
C LEU A 84 0.74 1.54 -2.26
N ILE A 85 0.32 2.64 -2.90
CA ILE A 85 0.62 2.90 -4.31
C ILE A 85 2.12 2.95 -4.56
N PHE A 86 2.87 3.68 -3.73
CA PHE A 86 4.33 3.77 -3.90
C PHE A 86 5.04 2.43 -3.70
N LEU A 87 4.60 1.62 -2.73
CA LEU A 87 5.16 0.28 -2.51
C LEU A 87 4.86 -0.68 -3.67
N VAL A 88 3.63 -0.66 -4.20
CA VAL A 88 3.27 -1.48 -5.37
C VAL A 88 4.10 -1.06 -6.58
N LEU A 89 4.29 0.25 -6.80
CA LEU A 89 5.13 0.76 -7.88
C LEU A 89 6.61 0.40 -7.69
N SER A 90 7.17 0.50 -6.48
CA SER A 90 8.57 0.13 -6.27
C SER A 90 8.82 -1.33 -6.64
N PHE A 91 7.98 -2.25 -6.15
CA PHE A 91 8.21 -3.69 -6.38
C PHE A 91 7.82 -4.16 -7.79
N SER A 92 7.05 -3.39 -8.56
CA SER A 92 6.65 -3.76 -9.93
C SER A 92 7.57 -3.23 -11.04
N THR A 93 8.56 -2.41 -10.73
CA THR A 93 9.45 -1.83 -11.76
C THR A 93 10.61 -2.75 -12.16
N THR A 94 10.97 -2.73 -13.45
CA THR A 94 12.15 -3.44 -14.00
C THR A 94 13.45 -2.63 -13.82
N ASN A 95 13.35 -1.30 -13.76
CA ASN A 95 14.49 -0.39 -13.82
C ASN A 95 14.90 0.09 -12.43
N LEU A 96 16.19 -0.06 -12.08
CA LEU A 96 16.72 0.34 -10.77
C LEU A 96 16.51 1.83 -10.45
N PHE A 97 16.57 2.70 -11.45
CA PHE A 97 16.29 4.13 -11.25
C PHE A 97 14.83 4.38 -10.83
N LEU A 98 13.87 3.73 -11.49
CA LEU A 98 12.45 3.86 -11.15
C LEU A 98 12.13 3.23 -9.80
N PHE A 99 12.74 2.07 -9.50
CA PHE A 99 12.67 1.44 -8.18
C PHE A 99 13.09 2.43 -7.09
N TYR A 100 14.26 3.06 -7.25
CA TYR A 100 14.79 4.02 -6.29
C TYR A 100 13.87 5.22 -6.10
N LEU A 101 13.36 5.81 -7.19
CA LEU A 101 12.45 6.94 -7.13
C LEU A 101 11.17 6.60 -6.35
N PHE A 102 10.51 5.49 -6.69
CA PHE A 102 9.28 5.09 -6.00
C PHE A 102 9.54 4.69 -4.55
N PHE A 103 10.66 4.02 -4.28
CA PHE A 103 11.05 3.66 -2.93
C PHE A 103 11.29 4.90 -2.05
N GLU A 104 12.03 5.91 -2.52
CA GLU A 104 12.22 7.15 -1.76
C GLU A 104 10.91 7.94 -1.60
N SER A 105 10.06 7.94 -2.62
CA SER A 105 8.75 8.61 -2.53
C SER A 105 7.84 8.01 -1.46
N SER A 106 8.04 6.73 -1.11
CA SER A 106 7.30 6.07 -0.02
C SER A 106 7.65 6.66 1.35
N PHE A 107 8.79 7.32 1.52
CA PHE A 107 9.13 8.02 2.76
C PHE A 107 8.24 9.22 3.04
N ILE A 108 7.65 9.84 2.01
CA ILE A 108 6.78 11.01 2.21
C ILE A 108 5.50 10.61 2.96
N PRO A 109 4.71 9.60 2.52
CA PRO A 109 3.57 9.12 3.29
C PRO A 109 3.93 8.59 4.68
N THR A 110 5.07 7.90 4.84
CA THR A 110 5.45 7.37 6.17
C THR A 110 5.74 8.50 7.15
N LEU A 111 6.44 9.56 6.72
CA LEU A 111 6.66 10.74 7.56
C LEU A 111 5.34 11.42 7.94
N PHE A 112 4.38 11.52 7.02
CA PHE A 112 3.04 12.05 7.35
C PHE A 112 2.31 11.20 8.39
N LEU A 113 2.42 9.87 8.33
CA LEU A 113 1.82 8.99 9.34
C LEU A 113 2.46 9.19 10.72
N ILE A 114 3.79 9.29 10.77
CA ILE A 114 4.55 9.45 12.02
C ILE A 114 4.25 10.82 12.66
N PHE A 115 4.40 11.93 11.92
CA PHE A 115 4.17 13.25 12.50
C PHE A 115 2.69 13.58 12.70
N GLY A 116 1.79 13.04 11.87
CA GLY A 116 0.37 13.35 11.94
C GLY A 116 -0.36 12.59 13.06
N TRP A 117 -0.03 11.32 13.27
CA TRP A 117 -0.75 10.44 14.20
C TRP A 117 0.16 9.71 15.20
N GLY A 118 1.45 10.04 15.25
CA GLY A 118 2.38 9.61 16.29
C GLY A 118 2.04 10.21 17.65
N TYR A 119 2.14 9.39 18.70
CA TYR A 119 1.73 9.78 20.05
C TYR A 119 2.85 10.44 20.87
N GLN A 120 4.12 10.23 20.50
CA GLN A 120 5.28 10.77 21.22
C GLN A 120 5.73 12.12 20.62
N PRO A 121 6.08 13.10 21.46
CA PRO A 121 6.55 14.42 21.04
C PRO A 121 8.04 14.48 20.64
N GLU A 122 8.66 13.34 20.31
CA GLU A 122 10.06 13.28 19.80
C GLU A 122 10.12 13.69 18.33
#